data_AF-A0A815TX40-F1
#
_entry.id   AF-A0A815TX40-F1
#
_cell.length_a   1.000
_cell.length_b   1.000
_cell.length_c   1.000
_cell.angle_alpha   90.00
_cell.angle_beta   90.00
_cell.angle_gamma   90.00
#
_symmetry.space_group_name_H-M   'P 1'
#
loop_
_entity.id
_entity.type
_entity.pdbx_description
1 polymer ?
#
loop_
_entity_poly.entity_id
_entity_poly.type
_entity_poly.pdbx_seq_one_letter_code
_entity_poly.pdbx_strand_id
1 'polypeptide(L)'
;DAYHTEIRDLLLIDVTPLSIGIEIINGEMVALIQRNTTIPTRCQCKMFTNAYGYQTTVTIKIYAGEHRLTKYNTYLDEFILENLTQNVDAQTVKIIISIVIDANGIIVVDAEESSGIKNSVTISNGIIFNIDLFSI
;
A
#
# COMPACT_ATOMS: atom_id res chain seq x y z
N ASP A 1 -6.58 25.59 47.97
CA ASP A 1 -5.58 25.44 46.89
C ASP A 1 -6.02 24.33 45.95
N ALA A 2 -6.71 24.69 44.87
CA ALA A 2 -7.32 23.74 43.94
C ALA A 2 -6.85 24.05 42.52
N TYR A 3 -5.66 23.57 42.18
CA TYR A 3 -5.17 23.43 40.81
C TYR A 3 -4.69 21.99 40.63
N HIS A 4 -5.63 21.04 40.73
CA HIS A 4 -5.39 19.69 40.21
C HIS A 4 -5.88 19.67 38.77
N THR A 5 -5.05 20.17 37.86
CA THR A 5 -5.25 19.96 36.43
C THR A 5 -4.92 18.50 36.18
N GLU A 6 -5.95 17.66 36.13
CA GLU A 6 -5.86 16.33 35.53
C GLU A 6 -5.39 16.53 34.08
N ILE A 7 -4.11 16.23 33.83
CA ILE A 7 -3.62 16.05 32.46
C ILE A 7 -4.39 14.84 31.95
N ARG A 8 -5.46 15.10 31.20
CA ARG A 8 -6.14 14.09 30.41
C ARG A 8 -5.09 13.45 29.51
N ASP A 9 -4.93 12.13 29.63
CA ASP A 9 -3.98 11.33 28.86
C ASP A 9 -4.01 11.71 27.38
N LEU A 10 -3.03 12.49 26.94
CA LEU A 10 -2.83 12.84 25.55
C LEU A 10 -2.20 11.62 24.87
N LEU A 11 -2.98 10.95 24.02
CA LEU A 11 -2.47 9.89 23.17
C LEU A 11 -1.94 10.51 21.88
N LEU A 12 -0.65 10.31 21.60
CA LEU A 12 -0.06 10.62 20.30
C LEU A 12 -0.40 9.47 19.33
N ILE A 13 -0.95 9.80 18.17
CA ILE A 13 -1.30 8.85 17.13
C ILE A 13 -0.58 9.28 15.85
N ASP A 14 0.27 8.41 15.32
CA ASP A 14 0.90 8.61 14.02
C ASP A 14 -0.04 8.17 12.90
N VAL A 15 0.01 8.90 11.78
CA VAL A 15 -0.87 8.68 10.62
C VAL A 15 -0.10 8.76 9.31
N THR A 16 -0.60 8.08 8.28
CA THR A 16 -0.05 8.19 6.91
C THR A 16 -0.31 9.59 6.32
N PRO A 17 0.66 10.26 5.68
CA PRO A 17 0.42 11.60 5.12
C PRO A 17 -0.30 11.56 3.76
N LEU A 18 -0.06 10.52 2.97
CA LEU A 18 -0.65 10.28 1.66
C LEU A 18 -1.27 8.88 1.58
N SER A 19 -2.23 8.73 0.68
CA SER A 19 -2.77 7.44 0.31
C SER A 19 -1.70 6.59 -0.37
N ILE A 20 -1.64 5.31 -0.01
CA ILE A 20 -0.72 4.31 -0.57
C ILE A 20 -1.55 3.30 -1.34
N GLY A 21 -1.08 2.97 -2.53
CA GLY A 21 -1.82 2.14 -3.46
C GLY A 21 -0.94 1.60 -4.55
N ILE A 22 -1.59 0.97 -5.52
CA ILE A 22 -0.95 0.23 -6.60
C ILE A 22 -1.54 0.61 -7.94
N GLU A 23 -0.74 0.45 -8.99
CA GLU A 23 -1.17 0.65 -10.36
C GLU A 23 -2.06 -0.52 -10.82
N ILE A 24 -3.19 -0.18 -11.43
CA ILE A 24 -4.03 -1.12 -12.18
C ILE A 24 -3.90 -0.89 -13.68
N ILE A 25 -4.51 -1.80 -14.45
CA ILE A 25 -4.64 -1.67 -15.90
C ILE A 25 -5.20 -0.28 -16.24
N ASN A 26 -4.61 0.38 -17.24
CA ASN A 26 -4.83 1.76 -17.68
C ASN A 26 -4.08 2.87 -16.91
N GLY A 27 -3.17 2.52 -15.99
CA GLY A 27 -2.35 3.52 -15.29
C GLY A 27 -3.14 4.31 -14.24
N GLU A 28 -4.21 3.72 -13.73
CA GLU A 28 -4.96 4.26 -12.60
C GLU A 28 -4.40 3.70 -11.29
N MET A 29 -4.45 4.51 -10.24
CA MET A 29 -4.07 4.10 -8.89
C MET A 29 -5.30 3.62 -8.13
N VAL A 30 -5.20 2.43 -7.51
CA VAL A 30 -6.15 1.98 -6.49
C VAL A 30 -5.49 2.14 -5.12
N ALA A 31 -6.01 3.08 -4.33
CA ALA A 31 -5.56 3.31 -2.97
C ALA A 31 -6.04 2.18 -2.04
N LEU A 32 -5.09 1.53 -1.36
CA LEU A 32 -5.33 0.45 -0.40
C LEU A 32 -5.30 0.95 1.04
N ILE A 33 -4.45 1.94 1.31
CA ILE A 33 -4.39 2.65 2.58
C ILE A 33 -4.66 4.11 2.25
N GLN A 34 -5.68 4.70 2.88
CA GLN A 34 -6.01 6.10 2.68
C GLN A 34 -5.06 6.99 3.46
N ARG A 35 -4.89 8.25 3.03
CA ARG A 35 -4.23 9.25 3.87
C ARG A 35 -4.90 9.40 5.23
N ASN A 36 -4.13 9.85 6.20
CA ASN A 36 -4.49 9.98 7.61
C ASN A 36 -4.92 8.66 8.28
N THR A 37 -4.50 7.51 7.74
CA THR A 37 -4.73 6.22 8.39
C THR A 37 -3.73 6.06 9.53
N THR A 38 -4.22 5.74 10.73
CA THR A 38 -3.36 5.45 11.88
C THR A 38 -2.40 4.31 11.60
N ILE A 39 -1.13 4.47 11.98
CA ILE A 39 -0.11 3.42 11.93
C ILE A 39 0.20 2.92 13.36
N PRO A 40 0.61 1.65 13.54
CA PRO A 40 0.76 0.60 12.52
C PRO A 40 -0.60 0.14 11.96
N THR A 41 -0.61 -0.27 10.69
CA THR A 41 -1.82 -0.75 10.02
C THR A 41 -1.54 -1.86 9.01
N ARG A 42 -2.58 -2.64 8.71
CA ARG A 42 -2.55 -3.68 7.68
C ARG A 42 -3.82 -3.62 6.86
N CYS A 43 -3.66 -3.46 5.56
CA CYS A 43 -4.75 -3.56 4.60
C CYS A 43 -4.51 -4.72 3.66
N GLN A 44 -5.59 -5.40 3.28
CA GLN A 44 -5.56 -6.47 2.30
C GLN A 44 -6.64 -6.21 1.25
N CYS A 45 -6.29 -6.41 -0.02
CA CYS A 45 -7.22 -6.29 -1.13
C CYS A 45 -7.07 -7.49 -2.07
N LYS A 46 -8.21 -7.93 -2.59
CA LYS A 46 -8.27 -8.96 -3.62
C LYS A 46 -8.37 -8.27 -4.97
N MET A 47 -7.34 -8.42 -5.78
CA MET A 47 -7.30 -7.90 -7.12
C MET A 47 -7.52 -8.99 -8.15
N PHE A 48 -8.12 -8.56 -9.24
CA PHE A 48 -8.48 -9.36 -10.39
C PHE A 48 -7.69 -8.80 -11.56
N THR A 49 -6.69 -9.54 -12.04
CA THR A 49 -5.96 -9.14 -13.24
C THR A 49 -6.53 -9.86 -14.45
N ASN A 50 -6.75 -9.10 -15.53
CA ASN A 50 -7.08 -9.66 -16.82
C ASN A 50 -5.77 -10.04 -17.49
N ALA A 51 -5.30 -11.26 -17.21
CA ALA A 51 -4.19 -11.83 -17.95
C ALA A 51 -4.62 -11.97 -19.41
N TYR A 52 -3.97 -11.24 -20.32
CA TYR A 52 -3.96 -11.69 -21.71
C TYR A 52 -3.44 -13.15 -21.68
N GLY A 53 -4.07 -14.06 -22.43
CA GLY A 53 -3.70 -15.47 -22.40
C GLY A 53 -2.18 -15.66 -22.46
N TYR A 54 -1.66 -16.58 -21.65
CA TYR A 54 -0.21 -16.86 -21.49
C TYR A 54 0.63 -15.81 -20.74
N GLN A 55 0.05 -14.85 -20.03
CA GLN A 55 0.82 -13.97 -19.14
C GLN A 55 1.37 -14.76 -17.93
N THR A 56 2.69 -14.97 -17.91
CA THR A 56 3.41 -15.68 -16.84
C THR A 56 3.96 -14.75 -15.76
N THR A 57 3.92 -13.43 -15.98
CA THR A 57 4.46 -12.42 -15.07
C THR A 57 3.50 -11.25 -14.88
N VAL A 58 3.40 -10.73 -13.66
CA VAL A 58 2.65 -9.50 -13.34
C VAL A 58 3.56 -8.56 -12.56
N THR A 59 3.73 -7.34 -13.08
CA THR A 59 4.44 -6.26 -12.38
C THR A 59 3.47 -5.51 -11.48
N ILE A 60 3.80 -5.42 -10.20
CA ILE A 60 3.06 -4.64 -9.20
C ILE A 60 3.89 -3.41 -8.89
N LYS A 61 3.33 -2.24 -9.19
CA LYS A 61 3.95 -0.95 -8.90
C LYS A 61 3.22 -0.25 -7.77
N ILE A 62 3.98 0.31 -6.85
CA ILE A 62 3.49 0.95 -5.63
C ILE A 62 3.66 2.46 -5.75
N TYR A 63 2.61 3.19 -5.39
CA TYR A 63 2.56 4.64 -5.45
C TYR A 63 2.03 5.25 -4.14
N ALA A 64 2.47 6.47 -3.85
CA ALA A 64 1.86 7.36 -2.87
C ALA A 64 1.29 8.61 -3.55
N GLY A 65 0.06 8.97 -3.22
CA GLY A 65 -0.58 10.17 -3.77
C GLY A 65 -2.10 10.08 -3.84
N GLU A 66 -2.73 11.18 -4.24
CA GLU A 66 -4.20 11.34 -4.27
C GLU A 66 -4.77 11.46 -5.69
N HIS A 67 -3.92 11.43 -6.72
CA HIS A 67 -4.40 11.51 -8.10
C HIS A 67 -4.89 10.14 -8.57
N ARG A 68 -5.93 10.16 -9.40
CA ARG A 68 -6.43 8.94 -10.04
C ARG A 68 -5.40 8.27 -10.96
N LEU A 69 -4.58 9.06 -11.68
CA LEU A 69 -3.59 8.55 -12.63
C LEU A 69 -2.21 8.47 -11.96
N THR A 70 -1.55 7.32 -12.07
CA THR A 70 -0.25 7.03 -11.42
C THR A 70 0.86 7.98 -11.85
N LYS A 71 0.82 8.49 -13.09
CA LYS A 71 1.77 9.49 -13.60
C LYS A 71 1.82 10.81 -12.81
N TYR A 72 0.81 11.10 -11.99
CA TYR A 72 0.75 12.31 -11.15
C TYR A 72 0.95 11.99 -9.65
N ASN A 73 1.26 10.73 -9.34
CA ASN A 73 1.57 10.28 -7.99
C ASN A 73 3.06 9.98 -7.86
N THR A 74 3.54 9.87 -6.64
CA THR A 74 4.93 9.51 -6.34
C THR A 74 5.10 8.01 -6.46
N TYR A 75 5.93 7.58 -7.41
CA TYR A 75 6.37 6.18 -7.48
C TYR A 75 7.24 5.85 -6.27
N LEU A 76 6.94 4.72 -5.61
CA LEU A 76 7.70 4.27 -4.44
C LEU A 76 8.64 3.13 -4.84
N ASP A 77 8.08 2.04 -5.37
CA ASP A 77 8.84 0.85 -5.76
C ASP A 77 7.98 -0.08 -6.64
N GLU A 78 8.56 -1.15 -7.16
CA GLU A 78 7.87 -2.20 -7.91
C GLU A 78 8.49 -3.57 -7.68
N PHE A 79 7.68 -4.61 -7.88
CA PHE A 79 8.18 -5.98 -7.91
C PHE A 79 7.36 -6.82 -8.89
N ILE A 80 7.93 -7.97 -9.27
CA ILE A 80 7.35 -8.85 -10.28
C ILE A 80 6.94 -10.16 -9.63
N LEU A 81 5.68 -10.56 -9.80
CA LEU A 81 5.24 -11.93 -9.58
C LEU A 81 5.52 -12.73 -10.86
N GLU A 82 6.41 -13.70 -10.77
CA GLU A 82 6.77 -14.57 -11.89
C GLU A 82 6.18 -15.98 -11.75
N ASN A 83 6.27 -16.77 -12.81
CA ASN A 83 5.82 -18.16 -12.87
C ASN A 83 4.31 -18.35 -12.61
N LEU A 84 3.50 -17.32 -12.88
CA LEU A 84 2.05 -17.38 -12.69
C LEU A 84 1.45 -18.55 -13.45
N THR A 85 0.48 -19.21 -12.82
CA THR A 85 -0.27 -20.30 -13.44
C THR A 85 -0.83 -19.82 -14.76
N GLN A 86 -0.41 -20.46 -15.86
CA GLN A 86 -0.97 -20.17 -17.18
C GLN A 86 -2.45 -20.55 -17.16
N ASN A 87 -3.32 -19.55 -17.19
CA ASN A 87 -4.74 -19.80 -17.37
C ASN A 87 -5.03 -19.90 -18.87
N VAL A 88 -5.53 -21.06 -19.30
CA VAL A 88 -5.79 -21.41 -20.70
C VAL A 88 -7.09 -20.75 -21.18
N ASP A 89 -8.00 -20.47 -20.26
CA ASP A 89 -9.18 -19.63 -20.47
C ASP A 89 -8.83 -18.20 -20.07
N ALA A 90 -9.43 -17.18 -20.71
CA ALA A 90 -9.31 -15.77 -20.34
C ALA A 90 -10.02 -15.45 -18.99
N GLN A 91 -9.81 -16.31 -18.00
CA GLN A 91 -10.33 -16.20 -16.66
C GLN A 91 -9.34 -15.48 -15.75
N THR A 92 -9.93 -14.60 -14.98
CA THR A 92 -9.31 -13.68 -14.05
C THR A 92 -8.35 -14.37 -13.07
N VAL A 93 -7.07 -14.01 -13.14
CA VAL A 93 -6.09 -14.42 -12.12
C VAL A 93 -6.37 -13.59 -10.85
N LYS A 94 -6.48 -14.29 -9.71
CA LYS A 94 -6.76 -13.68 -8.41
C LYS A 94 -5.46 -13.50 -7.66
N ILE A 95 -5.07 -12.24 -7.47
CA ILE A 95 -3.89 -11.86 -6.70
C ILE A 95 -4.37 -11.14 -5.45
N ILE A 96 -3.92 -11.60 -4.29
CA ILE A 96 -4.16 -10.95 -3.02
C ILE A 96 -2.97 -10.06 -2.73
N ILE A 97 -3.20 -8.77 -2.54
CA ILE A 97 -2.17 -7.80 -2.20
C ILE A 97 -2.41 -7.37 -0.77
N SER A 98 -1.36 -7.41 0.04
CA SER A 98 -1.36 -6.97 1.43
C SER A 98 -0.33 -5.86 1.60
N ILE A 99 -0.73 -4.77 2.24
CA ILE A 99 0.18 -3.69 2.64
C ILE A 99 0.19 -3.63 4.15
N VAL A 100 1.38 -3.69 4.73
CA VAL A 100 1.64 -3.50 6.16
C VAL A 100 2.47 -2.25 6.31
N ILE A 101 2.07 -1.37 7.21
CA ILE A 101 2.88 -0.22 7.64
C ILE A 101 3.15 -0.40 9.12
N ASP A 102 4.42 -0.42 9.50
CA ASP A 102 4.83 -0.52 10.90
C ASP A 102 4.84 0.85 11.61
N ALA A 103 5.17 0.84 12.90
CA ALA A 103 5.23 2.06 13.71
C ALA A 103 6.38 3.01 13.32
N ASN A 104 7.38 2.54 12.57
CA ASN A 104 8.48 3.37 12.04
C ASN A 104 8.15 3.91 10.64
N GLY A 105 7.01 3.52 10.07
CA GLY A 105 6.63 3.85 8.71
C GLY A 105 7.30 3.03 7.62
N ILE A 106 7.90 1.88 7.97
CA ILE A 106 8.36 0.91 6.99
C ILE A 106 7.13 0.24 6.38
N ILE A 107 7.07 0.25 5.05
CA ILE A 107 5.96 -0.33 4.30
C ILE A 107 6.43 -1.66 3.72
N VAL A 108 5.70 -2.73 4.01
CA VAL A 108 5.87 -4.04 3.37
C VAL A 108 4.67 -4.26 2.46
N VAL A 109 4.92 -4.52 1.18
CA VAL A 109 3.89 -4.84 0.21
C VAL A 109 4.12 -6.27 -0.26
N ASP A 110 3.18 -7.14 0.08
CA ASP A 110 3.15 -8.55 -0.30
C ASP A 110 2.11 -8.77 -1.38
N ALA A 111 2.40 -9.64 -2.34
CA ALA A 111 1.40 -10.17 -3.23
C ALA A 111 1.47 -11.69 -3.31
N GLU A 112 0.31 -12.33 -3.33
CA GLU A 112 0.15 -13.77 -3.38
C GLU A 112 -0.93 -14.14 -4.42
N GLU A 113 -0.57 -15.00 -5.36
CA GLU A 113 -1.51 -15.58 -6.31
C GLU A 113 -2.13 -16.86 -5.72
N SER A 114 -3.31 -17.25 -6.21
CA SER A 114 -4.08 -18.38 -5.63
C SER A 114 -3.35 -19.74 -5.65
N SER A 115 -2.33 -19.93 -6.49
CA SER A 115 -1.47 -21.14 -6.48
C SER A 115 -0.40 -21.14 -5.37
N GLY A 116 -0.25 -20.03 -4.63
CA GLY A 116 0.74 -19.86 -3.56
C GLY A 116 2.04 -19.17 -3.99
N ILE A 117 2.13 -18.74 -5.25
CA ILE A 117 3.23 -17.90 -5.74
C ILE A 117 3.14 -16.54 -5.05
N LYS A 118 4.22 -16.13 -4.41
CA LYS A 118 4.30 -14.87 -3.69
C LYS A 118 5.59 -14.13 -3.95
N ASN A 119 5.50 -12.81 -3.91
CA ASN A 119 6.66 -11.93 -3.90
C ASN A 119 6.31 -10.68 -3.08
N SER A 120 7.33 -9.96 -2.62
CA SER A 120 7.16 -8.83 -1.71
C SER A 120 8.26 -7.80 -1.91
N VAL A 121 7.94 -6.55 -1.57
CA VAL A 121 8.92 -5.46 -1.50
C VAL A 121 8.82 -4.74 -0.16
N THR A 122 9.96 -4.26 0.34
CA THR A 122 10.03 -3.47 1.58
C THR A 122 10.52 -2.06 1.24
N ILE A 123 9.72 -1.07 1.57
CA ILE A 123 9.95 0.34 1.28
C ILE A 123 10.25 1.03 2.61
N SER A 124 11.50 1.42 2.79
CA SER A 124 11.98 2.12 4.00
C SER A 124 12.17 3.63 3.80
N ASN A 125 11.95 4.14 2.57
CA ASN A 125 12.09 5.57 2.30
C ASN A 125 11.05 6.35 3.11
N GLY A 126 11.53 7.32 3.89
CA GLY A 126 10.82 8.03 4.96
C GLY A 126 9.61 8.84 4.53
N ILE A 127 8.52 8.17 4.14
CA ILE A 127 7.24 8.79 3.82
C ILE A 127 6.57 9.33 5.09
N ILE A 128 7.00 8.91 6.29
CA ILE A 128 6.35 9.26 7.56
C ILE A 128 7.24 10.15 8.42
N PHE A 129 7.57 11.36 7.97
CA PHE A 129 8.00 12.42 8.89
C PHE A 129 7.54 13.79 8.39
N ASN A 130 6.40 14.27 8.93
CA ASN A 130 6.23 15.57 9.59
C ASN A 130 4.75 15.98 9.63
N ILE A 131 4.08 15.64 10.72
CA ILE A 131 3.21 16.62 11.37
C ILE A 131 4.12 17.34 12.36
N ASP A 132 4.82 18.37 11.89
CA ASP A 132 5.33 19.41 12.79
C ASP A 132 4.11 20.16 13.33
N LEU A 133 3.51 19.67 14.41
CA LEU A 133 2.47 20.40 15.15
C LEU A 133 3.05 21.45 16.12
N PHE A 134 4.37 21.67 16.11
CA PHE A 134 5.03 22.72 16.88
C PHE A 134 5.76 23.71 15.98
N SER A 135 4.97 24.54 15.30
CA SER A 135 5.39 25.88 14.90
C SER A 135 4.20 26.83 15.07
N ILE A 136 4.00 27.24 16.32
CA ILE A 136 3.36 28.50 16.69
C ILE A 136 4.31 29.18 17.68
#